data_AF-A0A858WZX2-F1
#
_entry.id   AF-A0A858WZX2-F1
#
_cell.length_a   1.000
_cell.length_b   1.000
_cell.length_c   1.000
_cell.angle_alpha   90.00
_cell.angle_beta   90.00
_cell.angle_gamma   90.00
#
_symmetry.space_group_name_H-M   'P 1'
#
loop_
_entity.id
_entity.type
_entity.pdbx_description
1 polymer ?
#
loop_
_entity_poly.entity_id
_entity_poly.type
_entity_poly.pdbx_seq_one_letter_code
_entity_poly.pdbx_strand_id
1 'polypeptide(L)'
;MASYTDDEFLTPSSSPRFDKIYRAGAITRYSGIYRCPVCSTEVASIKGHPLPGKDDHRHNNAIFGAPRWQLIVGTVEAEEKTTLLSVLRRRLGL
;
A
#
# COMPACT_ATOMS: atom_id res chain seq x y z
N MET A 1 10.43 -10.17 -1.30
CA MET A 1 10.94 -9.17 -0.33
C MET A 1 11.60 -8.09 -1.15
N ALA A 2 11.15 -6.83 -0.99
CA ALA A 2 11.69 -5.71 -1.73
C ALA A 2 13.22 -5.64 -1.58
N SER A 3 13.93 -5.65 -2.70
CA SER A 3 15.37 -5.50 -2.76
C SER A 3 15.74 -4.04 -3.03
N TYR A 4 16.81 -3.59 -2.38
CA TYR A 4 17.39 -2.27 -2.59
C TYR A 4 18.92 -2.40 -2.48
N THR A 5 19.65 -1.50 -3.15
CA THR A 5 21.12 -1.46 -3.10
C THR A 5 21.65 -0.30 -2.27
N ASP A 6 20.84 0.74 -2.09
CA ASP A 6 21.22 1.99 -1.45
C ASP A 6 20.05 2.43 -0.56
N ASP A 7 20.31 2.49 0.75
CA ASP A 7 19.32 2.88 1.75
C ASP A 7 19.21 4.41 1.92
N GLU A 8 20.07 5.21 1.30
CA GLU A 8 19.98 6.69 1.33
C GLU A 8 18.62 7.18 0.77
N PHE A 9 18.03 6.43 -0.15
CA PHE A 9 16.74 6.74 -0.76
C PHE A 9 15.53 6.16 0.00
N LEU A 10 15.76 5.51 1.14
CA LEU A 10 14.71 4.86 1.94
C LEU A 10 14.67 5.44 3.35
N THR A 11 13.52 6.01 3.71
CA THR A 11 13.28 6.46 5.09
C THR A 11 12.50 5.38 5.85
N PRO A 12 13.01 4.86 6.97
CA PRO A 12 12.24 3.98 7.84
C PRO A 12 11.01 4.73 8.38
N SER A 13 9.89 4.03 8.47
CA SER A 13 8.63 4.63 8.91
C SER A 13 7.89 3.69 9.86
N SER A 14 7.31 4.28 10.90
CA SER A 14 6.41 3.61 11.85
C SER A 14 4.93 3.93 11.59
N SER A 15 4.59 4.47 10.41
CA SER A 15 3.21 4.85 10.09
C SER A 15 2.30 3.61 10.11
N PRO A 16 1.12 3.65 10.75
CA PRO A 16 0.17 2.53 10.79
C PRO A 16 -0.33 2.06 9.41
N ARG A 17 -0.04 2.80 8.33
CA ARG A 17 -0.39 2.40 6.96
C ARG A 17 0.27 1.08 6.54
N PHE A 18 1.42 0.74 7.14
CA PHE A 18 2.16 -0.49 6.88
C PHE A 18 1.58 -1.72 7.61
N ASP A 19 0.78 -1.52 8.65
CA ASP A 19 0.14 -2.61 9.41
C ASP A 19 -1.16 -3.09 8.75
N LYS A 20 -1.68 -2.32 7.79
CA LYS A 20 -2.99 -2.58 7.20
C LYS A 20 -2.94 -3.66 6.14
N ILE A 21 -3.81 -4.64 6.30
CA ILE A 21 -4.06 -5.70 5.31
C ILE A 21 -5.27 -5.31 4.44
N TYR A 22 -5.06 -5.29 3.13
CA TYR A 22 -6.07 -5.02 2.12
C TYR A 22 -6.55 -6.33 1.47
N ARG A 23 -7.84 -6.37 1.12
CA ARG A 23 -8.41 -7.48 0.34
C ARG A 23 -8.01 -7.39 -1.13
N ALA A 24 -8.06 -8.52 -1.84
CA ALA A 24 -7.95 -8.56 -3.30
C ALA A 24 -8.87 -7.54 -3.98
N GLY A 25 -8.38 -6.85 -5.02
CA GLY A 25 -9.15 -5.85 -5.76
C GLY A 25 -9.44 -4.54 -5.02
N ALA A 26 -8.97 -4.35 -3.78
CA ALA A 26 -9.18 -3.10 -3.06
C ALA A 26 -8.47 -1.93 -3.74
N ILE A 27 -9.09 -0.74 -3.73
CA ILE A 27 -8.44 0.47 -4.26
C ILE A 27 -7.20 0.80 -3.43
N THR A 28 -6.08 0.99 -4.14
CA THR A 28 -4.78 1.34 -3.58
C THR A 28 -4.86 2.73 -2.96
N ARG A 29 -4.60 2.82 -1.64
CA ARG A 29 -4.59 4.10 -0.91
C ARG A 29 -3.26 4.82 -0.98
N TYR A 30 -2.17 4.07 -1.11
CA TYR A 30 -0.79 4.56 -1.08
C TYR A 30 -0.02 3.94 -2.24
N SER A 31 0.61 4.74 -3.08
CA SER A 31 1.48 4.21 -4.14
C SER A 31 2.70 3.53 -3.51
N GLY A 32 3.12 2.39 -4.04
CA GLY A 32 4.28 1.66 -3.53
C GLY A 32 4.29 0.17 -3.81
N ILE A 33 5.13 -0.54 -3.08
CA ILE A 33 5.28 -2.00 -3.14
C ILE A 33 4.44 -2.64 -2.06
N TYR A 34 3.58 -3.58 -2.49
CA TYR A 34 2.75 -4.41 -1.62
C TYR A 34 3.24 -5.85 -1.66
N ARG A 35 3.15 -6.56 -0.53
CA ARG A 35 3.37 -8.00 -0.43
C ARG A 35 2.08 -8.76 -0.14
N CYS A 36 2.01 -10.00 -0.59
CA CYS A 36 1.08 -10.97 -0.06
C CYS A 36 1.64 -11.55 1.26
N PRO A 37 0.94 -11.42 2.40
CA PRO A 37 1.43 -11.95 3.67
C PRO A 37 1.44 -13.49 3.69
N VAL A 38 0.74 -14.15 2.76
CA VAL A 38 0.60 -15.61 2.72
C VAL A 38 1.70 -16.29 1.89
N CYS A 39 2.04 -15.72 0.72
CA CYS A 39 2.99 -16.33 -0.21
C CYS A 39 4.23 -15.45 -0.50
N SER A 40 4.29 -14.25 0.09
CA SER A 40 5.39 -13.29 -0.06
C SER A 40 5.64 -12.76 -1.49
N THR A 41 4.73 -13.02 -2.44
CA THR A 41 4.76 -12.36 -3.76
C THR A 41 4.53 -10.86 -3.60
N GLU A 42 5.22 -10.06 -4.40
CA GLU A 42 5.18 -8.60 -4.33
C GLU A 42 4.71 -7.98 -5.63
N VAL A 43 4.08 -6.82 -5.51
CA VAL A 43 3.53 -6.06 -6.63
C VAL A 43 3.75 -4.56 -6.40
N ALA A 44 4.04 -3.84 -7.47
CA ALA A 44 3.96 -2.39 -7.46
C ALA A 44 2.49 -1.98 -7.70
N SER A 45 2.01 -1.00 -6.94
CA SER A 45 0.66 -0.46 -7.10
C SER A 45 0.64 1.06 -7.01
N ILE A 46 -0.26 1.68 -7.76
CA ILE A 46 -0.41 3.13 -7.85
C ILE A 46 -1.72 3.53 -7.18
N LYS A 47 -1.70 4.59 -6.37
CA LYS A 47 -2.88 5.14 -5.70
C LYS A 47 -4.03 5.35 -6.68
N GLY A 48 -5.24 4.94 -6.28
CA GLY A 48 -6.44 5.03 -7.09
C GLY A 48 -6.71 3.83 -8.00
N HIS A 49 -5.69 3.01 -8.32
CA HIS A 49 -5.87 1.76 -9.06
C HIS A 49 -6.21 0.60 -8.12
N PRO A 50 -6.95 -0.42 -8.59
CA PRO A 50 -7.19 -1.62 -7.80
C PRO A 50 -5.89 -2.40 -7.57
N LEU A 51 -5.71 -2.92 -6.36
CA LEU A 51 -4.73 -3.96 -6.07
C LEU A 51 -5.08 -5.24 -6.85
N PRO A 52 -4.10 -6.11 -7.14
CA PRO A 52 -4.39 -7.33 -7.91
C PRO A 52 -5.50 -8.16 -7.26
N GLY A 53 -6.41 -8.62 -8.11
CA GLY A 53 -7.55 -9.44 -7.75
C GLY A 53 -7.18 -10.89 -7.51
N LYS A 54 -8.22 -11.72 -7.29
CA LYS A 54 -8.06 -13.17 -7.15
C LYS A 54 -7.52 -13.82 -8.43
N ASP A 55 -7.94 -13.30 -9.59
CA ASP A 55 -7.57 -13.85 -10.89
C ASP A 55 -6.19 -13.38 -11.33
N ASP A 56 -5.77 -12.18 -10.92
CA ASP A 56 -4.44 -11.62 -11.20
C ASP A 56 -3.33 -12.27 -10.33
N HIS A 57 -3.66 -12.74 -9.13
CA HIS A 57 -2.72 -13.42 -8.23
C HIS A 57 -3.40 -14.61 -7.54
N ARG A 58 -3.43 -15.75 -8.24
CA ARG A 58 -4.06 -16.98 -7.77
C ARG A 58 -3.07 -17.85 -6.99
N HIS A 59 -3.47 -18.28 -5.80
CA HIS A 59 -2.74 -19.31 -5.06
C HIS A 59 -3.09 -20.71 -5.58
N ASN A 60 -2.08 -21.56 -5.78
CA ASN A 60 -2.29 -22.94 -6.19
C ASN A 60 -2.80 -23.83 -5.04
N ASN A 61 -2.53 -23.44 -3.79
CA ASN A 61 -2.99 -24.14 -2.60
C ASN A 61 -4.24 -23.46 -2.02
N ALA A 62 -5.35 -24.21 -1.92
CA ALA A 62 -6.63 -23.72 -1.42
C ALA A 62 -6.56 -23.20 0.03
N ILE A 63 -5.63 -23.71 0.86
CA ILE A 63 -5.44 -23.28 2.25
C ILE A 63 -5.09 -21.79 2.34
N PHE A 64 -4.45 -21.23 1.32
CA PHE A 64 -4.04 -19.83 1.29
C PHE A 64 -5.17 -18.85 0.97
N GLY A 65 -6.33 -19.34 0.52
CA GLY A 65 -7.48 -18.51 0.18
C GLY A 65 -7.17 -17.42 -0.88
N ALA A 66 -8.01 -16.38 -0.91
CA ALA A 66 -7.82 -15.24 -1.81
C ALA A 66 -6.65 -14.35 -1.35
N PRO A 67 -5.90 -13.72 -2.27
CA PRO A 67 -4.77 -12.89 -1.90
C PRO A 67 -5.17 -11.72 -1.02
N ARG A 68 -4.18 -11.28 -0.25
CA ARG A 68 -4.23 -10.13 0.66
C ARG A 68 -3.00 -9.30 0.39
N TRP A 69 -3.06 -8.01 0.65
CA TRP A 69 -1.99 -7.09 0.31
C TRP A 69 -1.61 -6.23 1.51
N GLN A 70 -0.32 -6.16 1.81
CA GLN A 70 0.25 -5.31 2.84
C GLN A 70 1.28 -4.39 2.20
N LEU A 71 1.19 -3.09 2.45
CA LEU A 71 2.19 -2.14 1.97
C LEU A 71 3.50 -2.37 2.73
N ILE A 72 4.65 -2.39 2.03
CA ILE A 72 5.97 -2.55 2.65
C ILE A 72 6.95 -1.44 2.27
N VAL A 73 6.74 -0.78 1.13
CA VAL A 73 7.45 0.45 0.73
C VAL A 73 6.39 1.35 0.11
N GLY A 74 6.30 2.63 0.49
CA GLY A 74 5.34 3.53 -0.14
C GLY A 74 5.77 4.97 -0.14
N THR A 75 5.33 5.69 -1.18
CA THR A 75 5.67 7.09 -1.44
C THR A 75 5.22 8.01 -0.30
N VAL A 76 6.03 9.02 0.01
CA VAL A 76 5.76 10.00 1.08
C VAL A 76 4.58 10.93 0.81
N GLU A 77 4.15 11.08 -0.45
CA GLU A 77 3.19 12.10 -0.90
C GLU A 77 1.76 12.00 -0.33
N ALA A 78 1.40 10.90 0.35
CA ALA A 78 0.02 10.63 0.72
C ALA A 78 -0.48 11.28 2.03
N GLU A 79 0.40 11.85 2.86
CA GLU A 79 0.00 12.36 4.20
C GLU A 79 -0.07 13.90 4.30
N GLU A 80 0.73 14.67 3.56
CA GLU A 80 0.83 16.12 3.80
C GLU A 80 -0.27 16.96 3.12
N LYS A 81 -0.64 16.67 1.87
CA LYS A 81 -1.57 17.56 1.13
C LYS A 81 -3.00 17.52 1.67
N THR A 82 -3.47 16.38 2.18
CA THR A 82 -4.84 16.28 2.73
C THR A 82 -4.92 16.97 4.10
N THR A 83 -3.88 16.91 4.92
CA THR A 83 -3.88 17.51 6.26
C THR A 83 -3.83 19.03 6.18
N LEU A 84 -2.96 19.60 5.34
CA LEU A 84 -2.86 21.05 5.19
C LEU A 84 -4.11 21.66 4.53
N LEU A 85 -4.65 21.03 3.47
CA LEU A 85 -5.88 21.50 2.83
C LEU A 85 -7.11 21.30 3.72
N SER A 86 -7.21 20.21 4.49
CA SER A 86 -8.34 20.02 5.42
C SER A 86 -8.27 20.95 6.62
N VAL A 87 -7.07 21.25 7.14
CA VAL A 87 -6.85 22.24 8.20
C VAL A 87 -7.11 23.66 7.69
N LEU A 88 -6.66 24.00 6.48
CA LEU A 88 -6.92 25.31 5.86
C LEU A 88 -8.41 25.49 5.54
N ARG A 89 -9.09 24.47 5.02
CA ARG A 89 -10.55 24.51 4.77
C ARG A 89 -11.34 24.70 6.06
N ARG A 90 -10.99 23.98 7.14
CA ARG A 90 -11.58 24.20 8.48
C ARG A 90 -11.32 25.60 9.03
N ARG A 91 -10.15 26.19 8.78
CA ARG A 91 -9.84 27.58 9.20
C ARG A 91 -10.54 28.64 8.34
N LEU A 92 -10.82 28.35 7.08
CA LEU A 92 -11.46 29.28 6.13
C LEU A 92 -12.99 29.11 6.05
N GLY A 93 -13.57 28.14 6.74
CA GLY A 93 -15.02 27.89 6.72
C GLY A 93 -15.55 27.40 5.37
N LEU A 94 -14.70 26.74 4.58
CA LEU A 94 -15.00 26.17 3.26
C LEU A 94 -15.20 24.65 3.32
#